data_AF-A0A0D8ZZ11-F1
#
_entry.id   AF-A0A0D8ZZ11-F1
#
_cell.length_a   1.000
_cell.length_b   1.000
_cell.length_c   1.000
_cell.angle_alpha   90.00
_cell.angle_beta   90.00
_cell.angle_gamma   90.00
#
_symmetry.space_group_name_H-M   'P 1'
#
loop_
_entity.id
_entity.type
_entity.pdbx_description
1 polymer ?
#
loop_
_entity_poly.entity_id
_entity_poly.type
_entity_poly.pdbx_seq_one_letter_code
_entity_poly.pdbx_strand_id
1 'polypeptide(L)'
;MISQGFVNLTDLELAFAHWQNIEEWGTPTNQAENNYEYAPTRSERKNDNWNEVIAKERKNYYQQLLQFISNKLQNIQAYNLSIPKINHLNFEFGGQLDFSVSIVVAQTSDNYWLCFAPTVPNQVDYYGHTKKNTVREQTIIQSVELGGETKQITAKIQTILDKITPILIYEYYHGGYNCTYQHRIIGAIAETKESAIALALQSAEMVAIEKTTVGFPDERNPQLNQFMNTCLRDRTIYDLSFWDMGYTYDLGQTPTGDWIGTRYQKEFEYNP
;
A
#
# COMPACT_ATOMS: atom_id res chain seq x y z
N MET A 1 -5.91 15.11 3.04
CA MET A 1 -5.93 13.66 3.36
C MET A 1 -6.94 13.33 4.44
N ILE A 2 -6.73 13.69 5.72
CA ILE A 2 -7.67 13.38 6.83
C ILE A 2 -9.06 14.00 6.61
N SER A 3 -9.15 15.28 6.25
CA SER A 3 -10.43 15.95 5.96
C SER A 3 -11.17 15.45 4.72
N GLN A 4 -10.47 14.69 3.87
CA GLN A 4 -11.01 14.07 2.66
C GLN A 4 -11.27 12.56 2.88
N GLY A 5 -11.13 12.06 4.11
CA GLY A 5 -11.39 10.66 4.46
C GLY A 5 -10.29 9.67 4.09
N PHE A 6 -9.17 10.12 3.49
CA PHE A 6 -8.10 9.24 3.05
C PHE A 6 -7.34 8.55 4.17
N VAL A 7 -7.33 9.15 5.35
CA VAL A 7 -6.51 8.71 6.48
C VAL A 7 -7.33 8.85 7.74
N ASN A 8 -7.54 7.73 8.43
CA ASN A 8 -8.21 7.67 9.72
C ASN A 8 -7.26 7.06 10.76
N LEU A 9 -7.31 7.53 12.00
CA LEU A 9 -6.60 6.85 13.09
C LEU A 9 -7.26 5.49 13.34
N THR A 10 -6.45 4.50 13.71
CA THR A 10 -6.91 3.18 14.14
C THR A 10 -6.09 2.73 15.34
N ASP A 11 -6.61 1.74 16.06
CA ASP A 11 -5.86 1.07 17.11
C ASP A 11 -4.73 0.23 16.52
N LEU A 12 -3.63 0.15 17.26
CA LEU A 12 -2.44 -0.60 16.83
C LEU A 12 -2.77 -2.09 16.65
N GLU A 13 -3.50 -2.68 17.59
CA GLU A 13 -3.94 -4.07 17.53
C GLU A 13 -4.82 -4.35 16.31
N LEU A 14 -5.68 -3.39 15.94
CA LEU A 14 -6.55 -3.50 14.76
C LEU A 14 -5.74 -3.43 13.47
N ALA A 15 -4.68 -2.62 13.41
CA ALA A 15 -3.79 -2.58 12.25
C ALA A 15 -3.10 -3.93 12.00
N PHE A 16 -2.60 -4.57 13.06
CA PHE A 16 -1.98 -5.90 12.97
C PHE A 16 -3.01 -6.99 12.62
N ALA A 17 -4.20 -6.94 13.21
CA ALA A 17 -5.28 -7.86 12.86
C ALA A 17 -5.69 -7.69 11.38
N HIS A 18 -5.70 -6.46 10.88
CA HIS A 18 -6.02 -6.17 9.50
C HIS A 18 -4.97 -6.74 8.52
N TRP A 19 -3.68 -6.65 8.84
CA TRP A 19 -2.63 -7.31 8.04
C TRP A 19 -2.85 -8.82 7.95
N GLN A 20 -3.18 -9.46 9.06
CA GLN A 20 -3.51 -10.89 9.07
C GLN A 20 -4.77 -11.19 8.23
N ASN A 21 -5.79 -10.33 8.26
CA ASN A 21 -7.01 -10.51 7.46
C ASN A 21 -6.72 -10.41 5.95
N ILE A 22 -5.80 -9.52 5.53
CA ILE A 22 -5.38 -9.43 4.12
C ILE A 22 -4.81 -10.77 3.65
N GLU A 23 -3.99 -11.41 4.48
CA GLU A 23 -3.39 -12.71 4.18
C GLU A 23 -4.43 -13.83 4.13
N GLU A 24 -5.24 -13.95 5.17
CA GLU A 24 -6.26 -15.00 5.29
C GLU A 24 -7.28 -14.94 4.15
N TRP A 25 -7.77 -13.74 3.83
CA TRP A 25 -8.77 -13.56 2.77
C TRP A 25 -8.15 -13.57 1.38
N GLY A 26 -6.88 -13.17 1.28
CA GLY A 26 -6.15 -13.04 0.02
C GLY A 26 -5.61 -14.36 -0.51
N THR A 27 -5.24 -15.30 0.35
CA THR A 27 -4.47 -16.49 -0.07
C THR A 27 -5.23 -17.33 -1.12
N PRO A 28 -4.59 -17.70 -2.25
CA PRO A 28 -5.20 -18.49 -3.30
C PRO A 28 -5.66 -19.88 -2.85
N THR A 29 -6.86 -20.26 -3.27
CA THR A 29 -7.39 -21.63 -3.12
C THR A 29 -6.96 -22.50 -4.29
N ASN A 30 -6.78 -23.79 -4.04
CA ASN A 30 -6.50 -24.77 -5.08
C ASN A 30 -7.75 -24.91 -5.99
N GLN A 31 -7.73 -24.30 -7.17
CA GLN A 31 -8.73 -24.57 -8.19
C GLN A 31 -8.42 -25.93 -8.81
N ALA A 32 -9.39 -26.85 -8.84
CA ALA A 32 -9.20 -28.12 -9.54
C ALA A 32 -8.82 -27.83 -11.00
N GLU A 33 -7.79 -28.50 -11.51
CA GLU A 33 -7.02 -28.20 -12.74
C GLU A 33 -7.82 -28.02 -14.05
N ASN A 34 -9.14 -28.15 -14.07
CA ASN A 34 -9.98 -28.02 -15.27
C ASN A 34 -11.20 -27.12 -15.11
N ASN A 35 -11.32 -26.36 -14.01
CA ASN A 35 -12.38 -25.37 -13.88
C ASN A 35 -11.84 -24.00 -14.30
N TYR A 36 -12.17 -23.56 -15.51
CA TYR A 36 -12.03 -22.16 -15.95
C TYR A 36 -12.97 -21.22 -15.17
N GLU A 37 -13.66 -21.72 -14.15
CA GLU A 37 -14.54 -20.97 -13.28
C GLU A 37 -13.71 -20.13 -12.30
N TYR A 38 -14.12 -18.87 -12.18
CA TYR A 38 -13.59 -17.86 -11.27
C TYR A 38 -13.27 -18.41 -9.88
N ALA A 39 -12.27 -17.83 -9.21
CA ALA A 39 -12.04 -18.19 -7.81
C ALA A 39 -13.28 -17.82 -6.98
N PRO A 40 -13.71 -18.71 -6.05
CA PRO A 40 -14.95 -18.52 -5.31
C PRO A 40 -14.93 -17.25 -4.47
N THR A 41 -16.12 -16.77 -4.09
CA THR A 41 -16.24 -15.61 -3.19
C THR A 41 -15.44 -15.86 -1.90
N ARG A 42 -14.97 -14.80 -1.23
CA ARG A 42 -14.10 -14.94 -0.04
C ARG A 42 -14.66 -15.89 1.02
N SER A 43 -15.97 -15.86 1.25
CA SER A 43 -16.66 -16.72 2.22
C SER A 43 -16.72 -18.20 1.83
N GLU A 44 -16.53 -18.53 0.56
CA GLU A 44 -16.68 -19.89 0.01
C GLU A 44 -15.34 -20.56 -0.31
N ARG A 45 -14.24 -19.83 -0.13
CA ARG A 45 -12.88 -20.30 -0.37
C ARG A 45 -12.48 -21.38 0.64
N LYS A 46 -12.25 -22.60 0.13
CA LYS A 46 -11.58 -23.68 0.87
C LYS A 46 -10.12 -23.71 0.42
N ASN A 47 -9.19 -23.47 1.33
CA ASN A 47 -7.77 -23.33 1.03
C ASN A 47 -6.95 -24.42 1.70
N ASP A 48 -6.20 -25.22 0.94
CA ASP A 48 -5.24 -26.18 1.49
C ASP A 48 -3.91 -25.51 1.90
N ASN A 49 -3.57 -24.37 1.28
CA ASN A 49 -2.35 -23.59 1.52
C ASN A 49 -2.48 -22.61 2.69
N TRP A 50 -3.70 -22.23 3.07
CA TRP A 50 -3.97 -21.46 4.29
C TRP A 50 -4.74 -22.33 5.27
N ASN A 51 -4.08 -22.71 6.37
CA ASN A 51 -4.67 -23.56 7.40
C ASN A 51 -4.45 -22.97 8.79
N GLU A 52 -5.10 -23.54 9.80
CA GLU A 52 -5.03 -23.06 11.18
C GLU A 52 -3.59 -23.01 11.74
N VAL A 53 -2.71 -23.91 11.29
CA VAL A 53 -1.31 -23.93 11.73
C VAL A 53 -0.57 -22.70 11.22
N ILE A 54 -0.68 -22.40 9.91
CA ILE A 54 -0.07 -21.21 9.30
C ILE A 54 -0.67 -19.93 9.90
N ALA A 55 -2.00 -19.85 9.99
CA ALA A 55 -2.68 -18.70 10.57
C ALA A 55 -2.23 -18.42 12.01
N LYS A 56 -2.10 -19.48 12.83
CA LYS A 56 -1.63 -19.37 14.22
C LYS A 56 -0.15 -19.00 14.30
N GLU A 57 0.69 -19.56 13.45
CA GLU A 57 2.12 -19.23 13.39
C GLU A 57 2.33 -17.76 13.02
N ARG A 58 1.69 -17.29 11.95
CA ARG A 58 1.79 -15.89 11.50
C ARG A 58 1.22 -14.93 12.53
N LYS A 59 0.09 -15.27 13.17
CA LYS A 59 -0.45 -14.51 14.31
C LYS A 59 0.57 -14.35 15.43
N ASN A 60 1.32 -15.40 15.76
CA ASN A 60 2.38 -15.34 16.77
C ASN A 60 3.51 -14.38 16.34
N TYR A 61 3.92 -14.40 15.07
CA TYR A 61 4.93 -13.44 14.58
C TYR A 61 4.43 -11.99 14.60
N TYR A 62 3.18 -11.74 14.21
CA TYR A 62 2.55 -10.43 14.34
C TYR A 62 2.47 -9.97 15.80
N GLN A 63 2.13 -10.87 16.73
CA GLN A 63 2.13 -10.57 18.17
C GLN A 63 3.53 -10.26 18.70
N GLN A 64 4.56 -11.00 18.26
CA GLN A 64 5.95 -10.71 18.61
C GLN A 64 6.39 -9.34 18.11
N LEU A 65 6.02 -8.98 16.87
CA LEU A 65 6.34 -7.68 16.28
C LEU A 65 5.61 -6.55 17.03
N LEU A 66 4.32 -6.71 17.30
CA LEU A 66 3.51 -5.79 18.08
C LEU A 66 4.11 -5.54 19.47
N GLN A 67 4.39 -6.61 20.22
CA GLN A 67 5.00 -6.50 21.54
C GLN A 67 6.37 -5.82 21.49
N PHE A 68 7.18 -6.13 20.48
CA PHE A 68 8.49 -5.51 20.32
C PHE A 68 8.37 -4.01 20.07
N ILE A 69 7.50 -3.60 19.13
CA ILE A 69 7.23 -2.20 18.81
C ILE A 69 6.72 -1.46 20.05
N SER A 70 5.70 -1.98 20.73
CA SER A 70 5.11 -1.35 21.91
C SER A 70 6.08 -1.18 23.07
N ASN A 71 7.07 -2.07 23.19
CA ASN A 71 8.05 -2.02 24.29
C ASN A 71 9.31 -1.20 23.98
N LYS A 72 9.65 -1.02 22.69
CA LYS A 72 10.93 -0.43 22.28
C LYS A 72 10.80 0.90 21.55
N LEU A 73 9.62 1.21 21.02
CA LEU A 73 9.38 2.44 20.28
C LEU A 73 8.44 3.36 21.07
N GLN A 74 8.47 4.63 20.70
CA GLN A 74 7.65 5.69 21.28
C GLN A 74 6.82 6.37 20.19
N ASN A 75 5.87 7.23 20.59
CA ASN A 75 5.01 7.99 19.66
C ASN A 75 4.33 7.10 18.60
N ILE A 76 3.87 5.93 19.03
CA ILE A 76 3.29 4.92 18.14
C ILE A 76 1.90 5.37 17.70
N GLN A 77 1.65 5.33 16.40
CA GLN A 77 0.38 5.67 15.78
C GLN A 77 0.07 4.68 14.67
N ALA A 78 -1.19 4.26 14.55
CA ALA A 78 -1.65 3.47 13.44
C ALA A 78 -2.70 4.24 12.63
N TYR A 79 -2.66 4.07 11.31
CA TYR A 79 -3.52 4.75 10.36
C TYR A 79 -4.18 3.76 9.42
N ASN A 80 -5.47 3.92 9.16
CA ASN A 80 -6.14 3.30 8.03
C ASN A 80 -6.13 4.27 6.86
N LEU A 81 -5.49 3.85 5.79
CA LEU A 81 -5.45 4.54 4.50
C LEU A 81 -6.56 3.96 3.63
N SER A 82 -7.41 4.79 3.04
CA SER A 82 -8.41 4.32 2.08
C SER A 82 -8.59 5.35 0.96
N ILE A 83 -8.92 4.88 -0.24
CA ILE A 83 -9.41 5.76 -1.30
C ILE A 83 -10.93 5.74 -1.23
N PRO A 84 -11.59 6.86 -0.84
CA PRO A 84 -13.04 6.93 -0.87
C PRO A 84 -13.51 6.81 -2.33
N LYS A 85 -14.42 5.87 -2.57
CA LYS A 85 -15.14 5.79 -3.85
C LYS A 85 -16.13 6.96 -3.92
N ILE A 86 -16.07 7.73 -4.99
CA ILE A 86 -17.04 8.80 -5.23
C ILE A 86 -18.34 8.14 -5.68
N ASN A 87 -19.42 8.28 -4.90
CA ASN A 87 -20.77 7.78 -5.18
C ASN A 87 -21.46 8.47 -6.38
N HIS A 88 -20.78 8.58 -7.50
CA HIS A 88 -21.33 9.09 -8.75
C HIS A 88 -21.38 7.94 -9.74
N LEU A 89 -22.40 7.09 -9.61
CA LEU A 89 -23.17 6.43 -10.67
C LEU A 89 -24.01 5.32 -10.02
N ASN A 90 -25.27 5.23 -10.42
CA ASN A 90 -26.33 4.41 -9.83
C ASN A 90 -26.16 2.88 -10.03
N PHE A 91 -24.94 2.36 -10.05
CA PHE A 91 -24.69 0.92 -10.09
C PHE A 91 -24.42 0.43 -8.68
N GLU A 92 -25.53 0.22 -7.95
CA GLU A 92 -25.55 -0.54 -6.71
C GLU A 92 -25.24 -2.02 -6.98
N PHE A 93 -23.98 -2.34 -7.26
CA PHE A 93 -23.48 -3.63 -6.80
C PHE A 93 -23.30 -3.48 -5.28
N GLY A 94 -24.38 -3.74 -4.55
CA GLY A 94 -24.42 -3.68 -3.10
C GLY A 94 -23.23 -4.43 -2.50
N GLY A 95 -22.37 -3.69 -1.80
CA GLY A 95 -21.26 -4.27 -1.04
C GLY A 95 -19.86 -4.15 -1.66
N GLN A 96 -19.59 -3.16 -2.53
CA GLN A 96 -18.19 -2.83 -2.83
C GLN A 96 -17.50 -2.34 -1.55
N LEU A 97 -16.66 -3.21 -0.98
CA LEU A 97 -15.90 -2.93 0.24
C LEU A 97 -14.98 -1.74 -0.02
N ASP A 98 -15.05 -0.72 0.83
CA ASP A 98 -14.00 0.30 0.89
C ASP A 98 -12.70 -0.40 1.31
N PHE A 99 -11.81 -0.62 0.35
CA PHE A 99 -10.50 -1.18 0.69
C PHE A 99 -9.72 -0.13 1.46
N SER A 100 -9.37 -0.51 2.68
CA SER A 100 -8.42 0.22 3.48
C SER A 100 -7.15 -0.59 3.62
N VAL A 101 -6.07 0.09 3.97
CA VAL A 101 -4.78 -0.49 4.30
C VAL A 101 -4.30 0.16 5.58
N SER A 102 -4.00 -0.64 6.60
CA SER A 102 -3.44 -0.11 7.83
C SER A 102 -1.93 0.07 7.70
N ILE A 103 -1.41 1.20 8.20
CA ILE A 103 0.02 1.41 8.41
C ILE A 103 0.29 1.69 9.88
N VAL A 104 1.49 1.38 10.33
CA VAL A 104 1.96 1.67 11.69
C VAL A 104 3.18 2.57 11.60
N VAL A 105 3.21 3.62 12.41
CA VAL A 105 4.31 4.57 12.49
C VAL A 105 4.76 4.66 13.94
N ALA A 106 6.05 4.67 14.17
CA ALA A 106 6.62 4.78 15.51
C ALA A 106 7.98 5.46 15.45
N GLN A 107 8.46 5.95 16.59
CA GLN A 107 9.74 6.65 16.69
C GLN A 107 10.70 5.88 17.60
N THR A 108 11.99 5.87 17.27
CA THR A 108 13.05 5.39 18.16
C THR A 108 13.41 6.43 19.23
N SER A 109 14.14 6.01 20.25
CA SER A 109 14.81 6.86 21.24
C SER A 109 15.77 7.87 20.59
N ASP A 110 16.48 7.45 19.54
CA ASP A 110 17.39 8.29 18.74
C ASP A 110 16.65 9.23 17.76
N ASN A 111 15.34 9.39 17.89
CA ASN A 111 14.46 10.26 17.10
C ASN A 111 14.25 9.87 15.62
N TYR A 112 14.66 8.68 15.19
CA TYR A 112 14.30 8.19 13.85
C TYR A 112 12.86 7.69 13.82
N TRP A 113 12.19 7.89 12.69
CA TRP A 113 10.85 7.40 12.44
C TRP A 113 10.87 6.11 11.63
N LEU A 114 10.11 5.13 12.09
CA LEU A 114 9.80 3.90 11.38
C LEU A 114 8.36 3.93 10.89
N CYS A 115 8.13 3.46 9.67
CA CYS A 115 6.80 3.17 9.16
C CYS A 115 6.74 1.74 8.61
N PHE A 116 5.68 1.00 8.98
CA PHE A 116 5.35 -0.31 8.49
C PHE A 116 4.08 -0.25 7.64
N ALA A 117 4.15 -0.81 6.44
CA ALA A 117 3.04 -0.86 5.51
C ALA A 117 2.97 -2.23 4.83
N PRO A 118 1.79 -2.85 4.71
CA PRO A 118 1.63 -4.05 3.91
C PRO A 118 1.70 -3.69 2.42
N THR A 119 2.20 -4.60 1.61
CA THR A 119 2.05 -4.52 0.15
C THR A 119 0.67 -4.99 -0.25
N VAL A 120 0.07 -4.33 -1.23
CA VAL A 120 -1.22 -4.72 -1.77
C VAL A 120 -1.19 -4.67 -3.30
N PRO A 121 -2.06 -5.41 -4.01
CA PRO A 121 -2.16 -5.33 -5.45
C PRO A 121 -2.44 -3.89 -5.93
N ASN A 122 -1.89 -3.52 -7.09
CA ASN A 122 -2.19 -2.28 -7.80
C ASN A 122 -2.80 -2.66 -9.16
N GLN A 123 -4.13 -2.74 -9.23
CA GLN A 123 -4.83 -3.16 -10.44
C GLN A 123 -5.24 -2.00 -11.36
N VAL A 124 -5.27 -0.77 -10.84
CA VAL A 124 -5.54 0.41 -11.68
C VAL A 124 -4.40 0.71 -12.66
N ASP A 125 -3.21 0.14 -12.44
CA ASP A 125 -2.05 0.26 -13.31
C ASP A 125 -1.76 -1.03 -14.13
N TYR A 126 -2.76 -1.91 -14.31
CA TYR A 126 -2.60 -3.22 -14.96
C TYR A 126 -1.97 -3.16 -16.37
N TYR A 127 -2.19 -2.06 -17.11
CA TYR A 127 -1.70 -1.88 -18.47
C TYR A 127 -0.44 -1.01 -18.59
N GLY A 128 -0.06 -0.25 -17.54
CA GLY A 128 1.00 0.75 -17.61
C GLY A 128 2.39 0.17 -17.39
N HIS A 129 2.51 -0.80 -16.48
CA HIS A 129 3.77 -1.48 -16.26
C HIS A 129 3.54 -2.92 -15.82
N THR A 130 4.01 -3.88 -16.62
CA THR A 130 4.42 -5.19 -16.14
C THR A 130 5.58 -5.02 -15.15
N LYS A 131 5.35 -4.38 -13.99
CA LYS A 131 6.21 -4.53 -12.82
C LYS A 131 5.94 -5.93 -12.31
N LYS A 132 6.57 -6.91 -12.95
CA LYS A 132 6.86 -8.18 -12.28
C LYS A 132 7.48 -7.77 -10.95
N ASN A 133 6.79 -8.07 -9.86
CA ASN A 133 7.27 -7.84 -8.49
C ASN A 133 8.76 -8.15 -8.42
N THR A 134 9.60 -7.13 -8.53
CA THR A 134 11.03 -7.31 -8.27
C THR A 134 11.06 -7.47 -6.77
N VAL A 135 11.15 -8.72 -6.32
CA VAL A 135 11.22 -9.04 -4.91
C VAL A 135 12.44 -8.30 -4.36
N ARG A 136 12.21 -7.15 -3.73
CA ARG A 136 13.25 -6.51 -2.93
C ARG A 136 13.55 -7.49 -1.81
N GLU A 137 14.81 -7.93 -1.71
CA GLU A 137 15.25 -8.84 -0.66
C GLU A 137 15.17 -8.18 0.72
N GLN A 138 15.33 -6.85 0.77
CA GLN A 138 15.24 -6.08 2.00
C GLN A 138 13.81 -5.67 2.32
N THR A 139 13.37 -6.06 3.51
CA THR A 139 12.05 -5.71 4.05
C THR A 139 12.04 -4.35 4.71
N ILE A 140 13.18 -3.89 5.26
CA ILE A 140 13.34 -2.55 5.82
C ILE A 140 14.25 -1.70 4.93
N ILE A 141 13.79 -0.51 4.56
CA ILE A 141 14.51 0.42 3.71
C ILE A 141 14.89 1.66 4.51
N GLN A 142 16.15 2.08 4.41
CA GLN A 142 16.69 3.21 5.15
C GLN A 142 17.10 4.33 4.18
N SER A 143 16.79 5.58 4.56
CA SER A 143 17.20 6.78 3.80
C SER A 143 18.46 7.44 4.37
N VAL A 144 18.92 7.00 5.54
CA VAL A 144 19.95 7.66 6.34
C VAL A 144 20.82 6.65 7.08
N GLU A 145 22.00 7.08 7.50
CA GLU A 145 22.86 6.29 8.38
C GLU A 145 22.27 6.23 9.79
N LEU A 146 22.11 5.02 10.32
CA LEU A 146 21.41 4.80 11.57
C LEU A 146 22.34 4.89 12.78
N GLY A 147 21.85 5.50 13.85
CA GLY A 147 22.46 5.44 15.18
C GLY A 147 22.57 4.00 15.72
N GLY A 148 23.44 3.79 16.70
CA GLY A 148 23.76 2.46 17.22
C GLY A 148 22.56 1.69 17.78
N GLU A 149 21.66 2.37 18.52
CA GLU A 149 20.45 1.75 19.07
C GLU A 149 19.42 1.50 17.96
N THR A 150 19.14 2.49 17.12
CA THR A 150 18.22 2.36 15.98
C THR A 150 18.63 1.20 15.05
N LYS A 151 19.93 1.00 14.82
CA LYS A 151 20.45 -0.12 14.03
C LYS A 151 20.14 -1.49 14.66
N GLN A 152 20.26 -1.62 15.98
CA GLN A 152 19.93 -2.85 16.71
C GLN A 152 18.43 -3.14 16.70
N ILE A 153 17.61 -2.11 16.94
CA ILE A 153 16.14 -2.19 16.85
C ILE A 153 15.73 -2.66 15.45
N THR A 154 16.29 -2.05 14.41
CA THR A 154 16.00 -2.37 13.01
C THR A 154 16.38 -3.81 12.67
N ALA A 155 17.56 -4.27 13.08
CA ALA A 155 17.99 -5.65 12.85
C ALA A 155 17.04 -6.66 13.54
N LYS A 156 16.55 -6.35 14.75
CA LYS A 156 15.62 -7.21 15.46
C LYS A 156 14.25 -7.26 14.79
N ILE A 157 13.75 -6.12 14.31
CA ILE A 157 12.49 -6.04 13.56
C ILE A 157 12.62 -6.81 12.25
N GLN A 158 13.72 -6.63 11.51
CA GLN A 158 13.98 -7.39 10.27
C GLN A 158 13.94 -8.90 10.54
N THR A 159 14.58 -9.37 11.60
CA THR A 159 14.54 -10.80 11.99
C THR A 159 13.13 -11.31 12.27
N ILE A 160 12.23 -10.47 12.80
CA ILE A 160 10.83 -10.86 13.01
C ILE A 160 10.09 -10.88 11.67
N LEU A 161 10.29 -9.86 10.83
CA LEU A 161 9.69 -9.77 9.50
C LEU A 161 10.15 -10.90 8.56
N ASP A 162 11.41 -11.36 8.67
CA ASP A 162 11.92 -12.49 7.90
C ASP A 162 11.19 -13.81 8.19
N LYS A 163 10.60 -13.93 9.38
CA LYS A 163 9.74 -15.08 9.73
C LYS A 163 8.34 -14.95 9.17
N ILE A 164 7.89 -13.72 8.91
CA ILE A 164 6.63 -13.41 8.22
C ILE A 164 6.93 -13.50 6.72
N THR A 165 7.18 -14.73 6.24
CA THR A 165 7.55 -14.97 4.85
C THR A 165 6.49 -14.41 3.90
N PRO A 166 6.89 -13.89 2.71
CA PRO A 166 5.93 -13.45 1.71
C PRO A 166 4.96 -14.57 1.33
N ILE A 167 3.69 -14.21 1.13
CA ILE A 167 2.66 -15.16 0.68
C ILE A 167 1.98 -14.63 -0.59
N LEU A 168 1.51 -15.54 -1.42
CA LEU A 168 0.67 -15.16 -2.55
C LEU A 168 -0.72 -14.77 -2.05
N ILE A 169 -1.23 -13.64 -2.55
CA ILE A 169 -2.63 -13.23 -2.40
C ILE A 169 -3.24 -12.94 -3.78
N TYR A 170 -4.54 -13.15 -3.92
CA TYR A 170 -5.30 -12.71 -5.09
C TYR A 170 -5.42 -11.19 -5.15
N GLU A 171 -5.60 -10.69 -6.37
CA GLU A 171 -6.02 -9.31 -6.61
C GLU A 171 -7.51 -9.07 -6.28
N TYR A 172 -8.00 -7.82 -6.37
CA TYR A 172 -9.32 -7.38 -5.86
C TYR A 172 -10.48 -8.26 -6.33
N TYR A 173 -10.52 -8.59 -7.62
CA TYR A 173 -11.60 -9.35 -8.26
C TYR A 173 -11.59 -10.84 -7.94
N HIS A 174 -11.29 -11.17 -6.70
CA HIS A 174 -11.41 -12.49 -6.17
C HIS A 174 -10.65 -13.57 -6.96
N GLY A 175 -9.61 -13.21 -7.73
CA GLY A 175 -8.91 -14.15 -8.61
C GLY A 175 -9.59 -14.39 -9.96
N GLY A 176 -10.46 -13.48 -10.43
CA GLY A 176 -11.17 -13.64 -11.72
C GLY A 176 -10.26 -13.74 -12.96
N TYR A 177 -9.00 -13.32 -12.85
CA TYR A 177 -7.94 -13.52 -13.85
C TYR A 177 -6.82 -14.45 -13.37
N ASN A 178 -7.00 -15.16 -12.25
CA ASN A 178 -5.97 -15.97 -11.58
C ASN A 178 -4.62 -15.24 -11.37
N CYS A 179 -4.65 -13.90 -11.32
CA CYS A 179 -3.49 -13.10 -11.01
C CYS A 179 -3.24 -13.12 -9.49
N THR A 180 -1.99 -13.37 -9.11
CA THR A 180 -1.56 -13.44 -7.73
C THR A 180 -0.37 -12.53 -7.51
N TYR A 181 -0.28 -11.98 -6.30
CA TYR A 181 0.70 -10.99 -5.90
C TYR A 181 1.42 -11.46 -4.62
N GLN A 182 2.72 -11.18 -4.51
CA GLN A 182 3.52 -11.52 -3.33
C GLN A 182 3.33 -10.48 -2.22
N HIS A 183 2.40 -10.76 -1.31
CA HIS A 183 2.14 -9.94 -0.14
C HIS A 183 3.22 -10.09 0.94
N ARG A 184 3.64 -8.97 1.52
CA ARG A 184 4.53 -8.87 2.67
C ARG A 184 4.29 -7.56 3.42
N ILE A 185 4.91 -7.43 4.60
CA ILE A 185 5.01 -6.15 5.32
C ILE A 185 6.34 -5.51 4.95
N ILE A 186 6.35 -4.22 4.61
CA ILE A 186 7.54 -3.42 4.36
C ILE A 186 7.74 -2.44 5.51
N GLY A 187 8.97 -2.27 5.95
CA GLY A 187 9.40 -1.22 6.86
C GLY A 187 10.20 -0.13 6.14
N ALA A 188 10.12 1.11 6.62
CA ALA A 188 10.97 2.20 6.18
C ALA A 188 11.43 3.06 7.35
N ILE A 189 12.65 3.60 7.26
CA ILE A 189 13.27 4.42 8.30
C ILE A 189 13.75 5.75 7.72
N ALA A 190 13.42 6.85 8.41
CA ALA A 190 13.84 8.20 8.06
C ALA A 190 13.96 9.11 9.29
N GLU A 191 14.51 10.31 9.12
CA GLU A 191 14.61 11.33 10.17
C GLU A 191 13.28 11.99 10.52
N THR A 192 12.34 12.02 9.57
CA THR A 192 11.01 12.60 9.77
C THR A 192 9.92 11.56 9.53
N LYS A 193 8.79 11.78 10.21
CA LYS A 193 7.61 10.92 10.11
C LYS A 193 7.08 10.83 8.68
N GLU A 194 6.97 11.98 8.02
CA GLU A 194 6.45 12.12 6.67
C GLU A 194 7.34 11.38 5.67
N SER A 195 8.67 11.48 5.82
CA SER A 195 9.62 10.78 4.97
C SER A 195 9.56 9.26 5.19
N ALA A 196 9.41 8.80 6.44
CA ALA A 196 9.27 7.38 6.73
C ALA A 196 7.99 6.81 6.10
N ILE A 197 6.86 7.52 6.22
CA ILE A 197 5.59 7.14 5.59
C ILE A 197 5.74 7.12 4.07
N ALA A 198 6.24 8.20 3.46
CA ALA A 198 6.39 8.30 2.02
C ALA A 198 7.29 7.19 1.46
N LEU A 199 8.39 6.86 2.16
CA LEU A 199 9.30 5.80 1.77
C LEU A 199 8.66 4.40 1.90
N ALA A 200 7.93 4.15 2.99
CA ALA A 200 7.20 2.89 3.18
C ALA A 200 6.14 2.68 2.09
N LEU A 201 5.32 3.69 1.82
CA LEU A 201 4.25 3.61 0.82
C LEU A 201 4.79 3.47 -0.61
N GLN A 202 5.88 4.17 -0.95
CA GLN A 202 6.56 3.97 -2.25
C GLN A 202 7.15 2.58 -2.38
N SER A 203 7.73 2.06 -1.30
CA SER A 203 8.35 0.74 -1.30
C SER A 203 7.34 -0.40 -1.28
N ALA A 204 6.13 -0.14 -0.77
CA ALA A 204 4.98 -1.01 -0.88
C ALA A 204 4.20 -0.84 -2.20
N GLU A 205 4.72 -0.01 -3.12
CA GLU A 205 4.14 0.28 -4.44
C GLU A 205 2.71 0.87 -4.40
N MET A 206 2.32 1.43 -3.25
CA MET A 206 1.03 2.10 -3.08
C MET A 206 1.06 3.57 -3.49
N VAL A 207 2.25 4.17 -3.53
CA VAL A 207 2.45 5.56 -3.93
C VAL A 207 3.62 5.65 -4.92
N ALA A 208 3.46 6.39 -6.01
CA ALA A 208 4.57 6.84 -6.84
C ALA A 208 4.60 8.38 -6.86
N ILE A 209 5.81 8.93 -6.77
CA ILE A 209 6.03 10.38 -6.78
C ILE A 209 7.01 10.68 -7.91
N GLU A 210 6.53 11.39 -8.92
CA GLU A 210 7.30 11.66 -10.13
C GLU A 210 7.42 13.16 -10.34
N LYS A 211 8.66 13.67 -10.34
CA LYS A 211 8.92 15.05 -10.76
C LYS A 211 8.85 15.10 -12.28
N THR A 212 7.85 15.79 -12.79
CA THR A 212 7.75 16.00 -14.24
C THR A 212 8.79 17.02 -14.66
N THR A 213 9.69 16.60 -15.54
CA THR A 213 10.43 17.55 -16.38
C THR A 213 9.56 17.91 -17.58
N VAL A 214 9.82 19.07 -18.20
CA VAL A 214 9.01 19.70 -19.27
C VAL A 214 8.84 18.83 -20.54
N GLY A 215 9.26 17.55 -20.53
CA GLY A 215 9.28 16.64 -21.67
C GLY A 215 8.32 15.45 -21.64
N PHE A 216 7.45 15.28 -20.63
CA PHE A 216 6.46 14.21 -20.65
C PHE A 216 5.09 14.71 -21.13
N PRO A 217 4.72 14.51 -22.40
CA PRO A 217 3.34 14.62 -22.82
C PRO A 217 2.58 13.41 -22.23
N ASP A 218 1.64 13.64 -21.31
CA ASP A 218 0.49 12.73 -21.26
C ASP A 218 -0.27 12.97 -22.58
N GLU A 219 -0.10 12.04 -23.53
CA GLU A 219 -0.67 12.12 -24.87
C GLU A 219 -2.20 12.24 -24.85
N ARG A 220 -2.84 11.91 -23.73
CA ARG A 220 -4.29 11.97 -23.57
C ARG A 220 -4.85 13.39 -23.49
N ASN A 221 -4.06 14.38 -23.04
CA ASN A 221 -4.48 15.79 -23.03
C ASN A 221 -3.29 16.75 -23.21
N PRO A 222 -2.80 16.93 -24.45
CA PRO A 222 -1.62 17.73 -24.73
C PRO A 222 -1.81 19.22 -24.40
N GLN A 223 -3.03 19.76 -24.54
CA GLN A 223 -3.31 21.17 -24.23
C GLN A 223 -3.20 21.44 -22.73
N LEU A 224 -3.77 20.57 -21.90
CA LEU A 224 -3.67 20.70 -20.44
C LEU A 224 -2.22 20.58 -19.97
N ASN A 225 -1.46 19.61 -20.50
CA ASN A 225 -0.04 19.48 -20.18
C ASN A 225 0.77 20.70 -20.57
N GLN A 226 0.54 21.26 -21.75
CA GLN A 226 1.21 22.47 -22.20
C GLN A 226 0.89 23.65 -21.26
N PHE A 227 -0.38 23.81 -20.87
CA PHE A 227 -0.79 24.81 -19.89
C PHE A 227 -0.06 24.62 -18.56
N MET A 228 -0.10 23.41 -17.99
CA MET A 228 0.53 23.09 -16.71
C MET A 228 2.05 23.35 -16.76
N ASN A 229 2.73 22.92 -17.83
CA ASN A 229 4.18 23.13 -18.01
C ASN A 229 4.56 24.61 -18.19
N THR A 230 3.66 25.43 -18.76
CA THR A 230 3.93 26.86 -18.97
C THR A 230 3.68 27.66 -17.70
N CYS A 231 2.63 27.31 -16.96
CA CYS A 231 2.14 28.11 -15.85
C CYS A 231 2.73 27.71 -14.50
N LEU A 232 3.20 26.46 -14.36
CA LEU A 232 3.60 25.90 -13.07
C LEU A 232 5.08 25.56 -13.01
N ARG A 233 5.63 25.76 -11.81
CA ARG A 233 6.96 25.33 -11.39
C ARG A 233 6.83 24.10 -10.50
N ASP A 234 7.91 23.35 -10.36
CA ASP A 234 8.01 22.19 -9.45
C ASP A 234 6.87 21.17 -9.61
N ARG A 235 6.40 21.01 -10.86
CA ARG A 235 5.29 20.11 -11.19
C ARG A 235 5.65 18.67 -10.81
N THR A 236 4.81 18.08 -9.98
CA THR A 236 5.00 16.76 -9.38
C THR A 236 3.70 15.98 -9.50
N ILE A 237 3.81 14.75 -10.00
CA ILE A 237 2.72 13.79 -10.08
C ILE A 237 2.81 12.87 -8.85
N TYR A 238 1.67 12.70 -8.18
CA TYR A 238 1.47 11.76 -7.09
C TYR A 238 0.42 10.74 -7.53
N ASP A 239 0.87 9.52 -7.82
CA ASP A 239 -0.01 8.39 -8.07
C ASP A 239 -0.19 7.62 -6.77
N LEU A 240 -1.43 7.43 -6.36
CA LEU A 240 -1.83 6.59 -5.25
C LEU A 240 -2.66 5.44 -5.78
N SER A 241 -2.37 4.23 -5.34
CA SER A 241 -3.13 3.04 -5.72
C SER A 241 -3.30 2.10 -4.53
N PHE A 242 -4.54 1.67 -4.32
CA PHE A 242 -4.90 0.65 -3.34
C PHE A 242 -5.87 -0.32 -4.01
N TRP A 243 -5.39 -1.52 -4.34
CA TRP A 243 -6.20 -2.59 -4.92
C TRP A 243 -6.80 -2.19 -6.28
N ASP A 244 -8.11 -1.93 -6.31
CA ASP A 244 -8.92 -1.58 -7.49
C ASP A 244 -9.08 -0.08 -7.71
N MET A 245 -8.60 0.75 -6.79
CA MET A 245 -8.80 2.19 -6.82
C MET A 245 -7.48 2.95 -6.82
N GLY A 246 -7.44 4.06 -7.56
CA GLY A 246 -6.31 4.96 -7.57
C GLY A 246 -6.69 6.42 -7.78
N TYR A 247 -5.84 7.31 -7.28
CA TYR A 247 -5.88 8.73 -7.61
C TYR A 247 -4.52 9.17 -8.13
N THR A 248 -4.55 9.94 -9.21
CA THR A 248 -3.39 10.69 -9.68
C THR A 248 -3.62 12.17 -9.38
N TYR A 249 -2.72 12.79 -8.62
CA TYR A 249 -2.68 14.24 -8.44
C TYR A 249 -1.49 14.79 -9.21
N ASP A 250 -1.74 15.70 -10.13
CA ASP A 250 -0.71 16.42 -10.87
C ASP A 250 -0.73 17.87 -10.41
N LEU A 251 0.24 18.24 -9.58
CA LEU A 251 0.28 19.51 -8.85
C LEU A 251 1.54 20.29 -9.22
N GLY A 252 1.42 21.61 -9.28
CA GLY A 252 2.57 22.50 -9.42
C GLY A 252 2.31 23.85 -8.79
N GLN A 253 3.39 24.60 -8.59
CA GLN A 253 3.35 25.90 -7.95
C GLN A 253 3.25 27.02 -8.99
N THR A 254 2.28 27.91 -8.80
CA THR A 254 2.13 29.13 -9.59
C THR A 254 3.25 30.14 -9.28
N PRO A 255 3.47 31.17 -10.12
CA PRO A 255 4.45 32.21 -9.85
C PRO A 255 4.19 32.99 -8.55
N THR A 256 2.94 33.04 -8.07
CA THR A 256 2.55 33.68 -6.81
C THR A 256 2.75 32.79 -5.58
N GLY A 257 3.12 31.52 -5.78
CA GLY A 257 3.40 30.57 -4.70
C GLY A 257 2.23 29.63 -4.37
N ASP A 258 1.06 29.80 -5.00
CA ASP A 258 -0.10 28.94 -4.80
C ASP A 258 0.09 27.58 -5.49
N TRP A 259 -0.40 26.51 -4.86
CA TRP A 259 -0.41 25.18 -5.46
C TRP A 259 -1.72 24.94 -6.20
N ILE A 260 -1.65 24.65 -7.49
CA ILE A 260 -2.80 24.25 -8.30
C ILE A 260 -2.50 22.95 -9.05
N GLY A 261 -3.55 22.30 -9.51
CA GLY A 261 -3.36 21.11 -10.32
C GLY A 261 -4.63 20.37 -10.66
N THR A 262 -4.46 19.13 -11.09
CA THR A 262 -5.55 18.26 -11.52
C THR A 262 -5.55 16.97 -10.71
N ARG A 263 -6.74 16.37 -10.60
CA ARG A 263 -6.95 15.07 -9.96
C ARG A 263 -7.67 14.16 -10.94
N TYR A 264 -7.13 12.97 -11.12
CA TYR A 264 -7.74 11.88 -11.88
C TYR A 264 -8.05 10.73 -10.93
N GLN A 265 -9.24 10.15 -11.06
CA GLN A 265 -9.58 8.89 -10.41
C GLN A 265 -9.40 7.77 -11.42
N LYS A 266 -8.79 6.67 -11.00
CA LYS A 266 -8.72 5.43 -11.73
C LYS A 266 -9.48 4.38 -10.92
N GLU A 267 -10.33 3.63 -11.59
CA GLU A 267 -11.01 2.48 -11.03
C GLU A 267 -10.78 1.33 -11.99
N PHE A 268 -10.37 0.19 -11.45
CA PHE A 268 -10.33 -1.05 -12.20
C PHE A 268 -11.73 -1.66 -12.09
N GLU A 269 -12.50 -1.56 -13.17
CA GLU A 269 -13.81 -2.20 -13.26
C GLU A 269 -13.70 -3.48 -14.09
N TYR A 270 -14.13 -4.59 -13.51
CA TYR A 270 -14.23 -5.87 -14.20
C TYR A 270 -15.49 -5.89 -15.08
N ASN A 271 -15.30 -6.04 -16.39
CA ASN A 271 -16.38 -6.31 -17.34
C ASN A 271 -16.34 -7.80 -17.74
N PRO A 272 -17.27 -8.65 -17.24
CA PRO A 272 -17.33 -10.08 -17.53
C PRO A 272 -17.53 -10.44 -19.01
#